data_AF-A0A847G5Y8-F1
#
_entry.id   AF-A0A847G5Y8-F1
#
_cell.length_a   1.000
_cell.length_b   1.000
_cell.length_c   1.000
_cell.angle_alpha   90.00
_cell.angle_beta   90.00
_cell.angle_gamma   90.00
#
_symmetry.space_group_name_H-M   'P 1'
#
loop_
_entity.id
_entity.type
_entity.pdbx_description
1 polymer ?
#
loop_
_entity_poly.entity_id
_entity_poly.type
_entity_poly.pdbx_seq_one_letter_code
_entity_poly.pdbx_strand_id
1 'polypeptide(L)'
;MDDKITIIEGPTPTFEEINDGWALGLNEGPELYDLVMTRVRTFNGQALVERCHRAWNERSNVFLHYRNELGLEERAPIMAARSVTTDDGSVLLLWVRLDFGETKAESGEDLGSEDFDD
;
A
#
# COMPACT_ATOMS: atom_id res chain seq x y z
N MET A 1 -1.77 -19.75 -8.63
CA MET A 1 -2.10 -18.86 -9.76
C MET A 1 -2.32 -17.51 -9.10
N ASP A 2 -1.35 -16.62 -9.14
CA ASP A 2 -1.39 -15.37 -8.36
C ASP A 2 -2.50 -14.45 -8.86
N ASP A 3 -3.50 -14.20 -8.02
CA ASP A 3 -4.58 -13.27 -8.32
C ASP A 3 -4.03 -11.84 -8.28
N LYS A 4 -3.94 -11.21 -9.45
CA LYS A 4 -3.43 -9.85 -9.60
C LYS A 4 -4.54 -8.83 -9.46
N ILE A 5 -4.33 -7.81 -8.64
CA ILE A 5 -5.16 -6.60 -8.64
C ILE A 5 -4.33 -5.51 -9.27
N THR A 6 -4.54 -5.31 -10.57
CA THR A 6 -3.81 -4.30 -11.32
C THR A 6 -4.55 -2.98 -11.24
N ILE A 7 -3.95 -2.00 -10.59
CA ILE A 7 -4.41 -0.61 -10.61
C ILE A 7 -3.60 0.07 -11.72
N ILE A 8 -3.98 -0.18 -12.98
CA ILE A 8 -3.20 0.25 -14.16
C ILE A 8 -3.40 1.74 -14.46
N GLU A 9 -4.49 2.35 -13.99
CA GLU A 9 -4.94 3.65 -14.50
C GLU A 9 -5.18 4.64 -13.36
N GLY A 10 -4.09 5.13 -12.77
CA GLY A 10 -4.13 6.16 -11.74
C GLY A 10 -2.74 6.77 -11.51
N PRO A 11 -2.66 7.94 -10.86
CA PRO A 11 -1.38 8.45 -10.36
C PRO A 11 -0.76 7.44 -9.38
N THR A 12 0.55 7.53 -9.18
CA THR A 12 1.28 6.74 -8.18
C THR A 12 0.55 6.79 -6.83
N PRO A 13 0.25 5.64 -6.20
CA PRO A 13 -0.41 5.60 -4.90
C PRO A 13 0.49 6.23 -3.84
N THR A 14 -0.08 7.09 -3.00
CA THR A 14 0.61 7.61 -1.82
C THR A 14 0.51 6.60 -0.68
N PHE A 15 1.63 6.31 -0.03
CA PHE A 15 1.69 5.40 1.13
C PHE A 15 1.79 6.18 2.44
N GLU A 16 0.91 5.85 3.38
CA GLU A 16 0.85 6.48 4.70
C GLU A 16 1.24 5.47 5.78
N GLU A 17 2.14 5.90 6.69
CA GLU A 17 2.50 5.13 7.88
C GLU A 17 1.31 4.94 8.81
N ILE A 18 1.21 3.74 9.38
CA ILE A 18 0.12 3.37 10.28
C ILE A 18 0.62 3.42 11.71
N ASN A 19 0.12 4.38 12.47
CA ASN A 19 0.45 4.55 13.90
C ASN A 19 -0.51 3.80 14.84
N ASP A 20 -1.42 2.97 14.32
CA ASP A 20 -2.36 2.21 15.12
C ASP A 20 -1.74 0.93 15.69
N GLY A 21 -1.93 0.68 16.99
CA GLY A 21 -1.31 -0.43 17.71
C GLY A 21 -1.65 -1.85 17.22
N TRP A 22 -2.69 -2.03 16.40
CA TRP A 22 -3.00 -3.34 15.79
C TRP A 22 -2.07 -3.66 14.61
N ALA A 23 -1.52 -2.66 13.94
CA ALA A 23 -0.57 -2.83 12.84
C ALA A 23 0.78 -3.36 13.33
N LEU A 24 1.19 -2.99 14.55
CA LEU A 24 2.42 -3.49 15.18
C LEU A 24 2.44 -5.01 15.35
N GLY A 25 1.28 -5.62 15.67
CA GLY A 25 1.19 -7.08 15.84
C GLY A 25 1.30 -7.88 14.54
N LEU A 26 1.17 -7.23 13.37
CA LEU A 26 1.28 -7.89 12.06
C LEU A 26 2.73 -7.93 11.53
N ASN A 27 3.65 -7.23 12.19
CA ASN A 27 5.07 -7.14 11.81
C ASN A 27 5.99 -8.13 12.54
N GLU A 28 5.43 -9.11 13.25
CA GLU A 28 6.21 -10.18 13.89
C GLU A 28 6.66 -11.23 12.86
N GLY A 29 7.70 -10.89 12.09
CA GLY A 29 8.35 -11.75 11.10
C GLY A 29 9.88 -11.69 11.19
N PRO A 30 10.60 -12.63 10.55
CA PRO A 30 12.07 -12.62 10.51
C PRO A 30 12.65 -11.48 9.66
N GLU A 31 11.83 -10.85 8.82
CA GLU A 31 12.19 -9.72 7.97
C GLU A 31 11.43 -8.47 8.43
N LEU A 32 12.11 -7.33 8.41
CA LEU A 32 11.54 -6.03 8.74
C LEU A 32 10.74 -5.54 7.52
N TYR A 33 9.46 -5.29 7.74
CA TYR A 33 8.56 -4.72 6.74
C TYR A 33 7.83 -3.53 7.35
N ASP A 34 7.56 -2.53 6.51
CA ASP A 34 6.68 -1.42 6.88
C ASP A 34 5.26 -1.74 6.39
N LEU A 35 4.31 -1.81 7.34
CA LEU A 35 2.89 -1.93 7.01
C LEU A 35 2.34 -0.54 6.80
N VAL A 36 2.05 -0.21 5.54
CA VAL A 36 1.53 1.09 5.13
C VAL A 36 0.12 0.98 4.59
N MET A 37 -0.60 2.09 4.62
CA MET A 37 -1.93 2.20 4.05
C MET A 37 -1.90 3.10 2.82
N THR A 38 -2.57 2.69 1.75
CA THR A 38 -2.82 3.56 0.58
C THR A 38 -4.30 3.63 0.24
N ARG A 39 -4.70 4.73 -0.40
CA ARG A 39 -6.06 4.99 -0.85
C ARG A 39 -6.08 5.09 -2.37
N VAL A 40 -6.88 4.24 -2.99
CA VAL A 40 -6.98 4.17 -4.45
C VAL A 40 -8.43 4.31 -4.89
N ARG A 41 -8.66 5.07 -5.95
CA ARG A 41 -9.99 5.17 -6.56
C ARG A 41 -10.26 3.90 -7.37
N THR A 42 -11.48 3.40 -7.27
CA THR A 42 -11.90 2.21 -8.02
C THR A 42 -13.35 2.34 -8.44
N PHE A 43 -13.67 1.81 -9.61
CA PHE A 43 -15.06 1.74 -10.09
C PHE A 43 -15.87 0.65 -9.39
N ASN A 44 -15.22 -0.34 -8.75
CA ASN A 44 -15.92 -1.44 -8.07
C ASN A 44 -15.14 -1.97 -6.87
N GLY A 45 -15.16 -1.21 -5.77
CA GLY A 45 -14.42 -1.56 -4.54
C GLY A 45 -14.91 -2.86 -3.89
N GLN A 46 -16.22 -3.14 -3.93
CA GLN A 46 -16.79 -4.36 -3.33
C GLN A 46 -16.33 -5.63 -4.05
N ALA A 47 -16.36 -5.66 -5.39
CA ALA A 47 -15.88 -6.83 -6.13
C ALA A 47 -14.39 -7.09 -5.89
N LEU A 48 -13.60 -6.04 -5.68
CA LEU A 48 -12.17 -6.16 -5.43
C LEU A 48 -11.89 -6.72 -4.03
N VAL A 49 -12.62 -6.27 -3.00
CA VAL A 49 -12.55 -6.87 -1.66
C VAL A 49 -12.93 -8.35 -1.68
N GLU A 50 -14.00 -8.73 -2.39
CA GLU A 50 -14.40 -10.13 -2.53
C GLU A 50 -13.33 -10.98 -3.21
N ARG A 51 -12.64 -10.43 -4.22
CA ARG A 51 -11.49 -11.10 -4.85
C ARG A 51 -10.34 -11.32 -3.87
N CYS A 52 -10.00 -10.33 -3.05
CA CYS A 52 -8.99 -10.51 -2.00
C CYS A 52 -9.41 -11.62 -1.03
N HIS A 53 -10.65 -11.58 -0.54
CA HIS A 53 -11.17 -12.56 0.38
C HIS A 53 -11.11 -13.98 -0.18
N ARG A 54 -11.53 -14.17 -1.44
CA ARG A 54 -11.46 -15.46 -2.13
C ARG A 54 -10.02 -15.98 -2.25
N ALA A 55 -9.10 -15.12 -2.73
CA ALA A 55 -7.70 -15.49 -2.89
C ALA A 55 -7.05 -15.90 -1.56
N TRP A 56 -7.30 -15.15 -0.48
CA TRP A 56 -6.80 -15.47 0.85
C TRP A 56 -7.40 -16.77 1.41
N ASN A 57 -8.69 -17.03 1.17
CA ASN A 57 -9.33 -18.29 1.54
C ASN A 57 -8.73 -19.50 0.79
N GLU A 58 -8.27 -19.28 -0.44
CA GLU A 58 -7.51 -20.25 -1.24
C GLU A 58 -5.99 -20.26 -0.90
N ARG A 59 -5.56 -19.53 0.15
CA ARG A 59 -4.16 -19.35 0.57
C ARG A 59 -3.25 -18.80 -0.53
N SER A 60 -3.80 -18.03 -1.45
CA SER A 60 -3.08 -17.32 -2.50
C SER A 60 -2.78 -15.89 -2.08
N ASN A 61 -1.66 -15.37 -2.59
CA ASN A 61 -1.27 -13.99 -2.38
C ASN A 61 -1.94 -13.08 -3.41
N VAL A 62 -2.15 -11.83 -3.00
CA VAL A 62 -2.73 -10.79 -3.84
C VAL A 62 -1.79 -9.59 -3.79
N PHE A 63 -1.53 -8.99 -4.94
CA PHE A 63 -0.58 -7.89 -5.08
C PHE A 63 -1.27 -6.65 -5.66
N LEU A 64 -0.92 -5.50 -5.10
CA LEU A 64 -1.15 -4.19 -5.68
C LEU A 64 -0.05 -3.95 -6.71
N HIS A 65 -0.41 -3.82 -7.97
CA HIS A 65 0.51 -3.36 -9.01
C HIS A 65 0.30 -1.87 -9.27
N TYR A 66 1.39 -1.10 -9.29
CA TYR A 66 1.38 0.34 -9.53
C TYR A 66 2.63 0.78 -10.31
N ARG A 67 2.62 2.01 -10.83
CA ARG A 67 3.82 2.67 -11.35
C ARG A 67 4.36 3.62 -10.30
N ASN A 68 5.67 3.58 -10.05
CA ASN A 68 6.32 4.55 -9.18
C ASN A 68 6.53 5.90 -9.90
N GLU A 69 7.10 6.89 -9.22
CA GLU A 69 7.36 8.22 -9.79
C GLU A 69 8.29 8.22 -11.02
N LEU A 70 9.16 7.21 -11.13
CA LEU A 70 10.04 7.00 -12.29
C LEU A 70 9.32 6.27 -13.46
N GLY A 71 8.04 5.94 -13.29
CA GLY A 71 7.22 5.22 -14.26
C GLY A 71 7.50 3.71 -14.34
N LEU A 72 8.32 3.17 -13.43
CA LEU A 72 8.64 1.75 -13.33
C LEU A 72 7.50 0.99 -12.66
N GLU A 73 7.24 -0.23 -13.14
CA GLU A 73 6.19 -1.08 -12.57
C GLU A 73 6.69 -1.76 -11.29
N GLU A 74 5.96 -1.56 -10.20
CA GLU A 74 6.22 -2.15 -8.90
C GLU A 74 5.02 -2.96 -8.42
N ARG A 75 5.25 -3.77 -7.37
CA ARG A 75 4.21 -4.55 -6.73
C ARG A 75 4.39 -4.60 -5.22
N ALA A 76 3.31 -4.45 -4.48
CA ALA A 76 3.27 -4.60 -3.03
C ALA A 76 2.22 -5.64 -2.63
N PRO A 77 2.53 -6.62 -1.76
CA PRO A 77 1.55 -7.59 -1.28
C PRO A 77 0.47 -6.92 -0.43
N ILE A 78 -0.80 -7.25 -0.71
CA ILE A 78 -1.96 -6.73 0.02
C ILE A 78 -2.25 -7.62 1.23
N MET A 79 -2.23 -7.03 2.41
CA MET A 79 -2.49 -7.69 3.70
C MET A 79 -3.94 -7.50 4.15
N ALA A 80 -4.55 -6.35 3.83
CA ALA A 80 -5.95 -6.09 4.09
C ALA A 80 -6.53 -5.15 3.02
N ALA A 81 -7.84 -5.23 2.81
CA ALA A 81 -8.56 -4.39 1.86
C ALA A 81 -9.93 -4.00 2.43
N ARG A 82 -10.31 -2.74 2.27
CA ARG A 82 -11.62 -2.23 2.68
C ARG A 82 -12.16 -1.24 1.66
N SER A 83 -13.39 -1.45 1.21
CA SER A 83 -14.10 -0.49 0.37
C SER A 83 -14.87 0.51 1.25
N VAL A 84 -14.78 1.78 0.91
CA VAL A 84 -15.55 2.88 1.51
C VAL A 84 -16.25 3.65 0.40
N THR A 85 -17.55 3.85 0.55
CA THR A 85 -18.33 4.68 -0.37
C THR A 85 -18.30 6.12 0.13
N THR A 86 -17.90 7.04 -0.74
CA THR A 86 -17.90 8.48 -0.49
C THR A 86 -18.81 9.17 -1.50
N ASP A 87 -19.13 10.45 -1.28
CA ASP A 87 -19.97 11.23 -2.18
C ASP A 87 -19.35 11.36 -3.59
N ASP A 88 -18.02 11.31 -3.69
CA ASP A 88 -17.25 11.37 -4.94
C ASP A 88 -16.98 10.00 -5.58
N GLY A 89 -17.59 8.93 -5.06
CA GLY A 89 -17.46 7.56 -5.57
C GLY A 89 -16.84 6.57 -4.58
N SER A 90 -16.47 5.39 -5.08
CA SER A 90 -15.89 4.31 -4.27
C SER A 90 -14.38 4.48 -4.09
N VAL A 91 -13.95 4.51 -2.84
CA VAL A 91 -12.54 4.53 -2.44
C VAL A 91 -12.19 3.18 -1.84
N LEU A 92 -11.03 2.66 -2.20
CA LEU A 92 -10.49 1.43 -1.65
C LEU A 92 -9.28 1.77 -0.77
N LEU A 93 -9.34 1.34 0.48
CA LEU A 93 -8.24 1.37 1.43
C LEU A 93 -7.51 0.03 1.32
N LEU A 94 -6.21 0.08 1.08
CA LEU A 94 -5.34 -1.08 0.99
C LEU A 94 -4.24 -0.97 2.03
N TRP A 95 -4.03 -2.05 2.76
CA TRP A 95 -2.86 -2.23 3.62
C TRP A 95 -1.87 -3.11 2.90
N VAL A 96 -0.66 -2.62 2.69
CA VAL A 96 0.38 -3.33 1.97
C VAL A 96 1.67 -3.37 2.77
N ARG A 97 2.49 -4.39 2.54
CA ARG A 97 3.86 -4.41 3.07
C ARG A 97 4.82 -3.85 2.03
N LEU A 98 5.66 -2.93 2.45
CA LEU A 98 6.82 -2.45 1.70
C LEU A 98 8.10 -2.90 2.42
N ASP A 99 9.20 -2.96 1.68
CA ASP A 99 10.50 -3.25 2.26
C ASP A 99 10.90 -2.09 3.18
N PHE A 100 11.50 -2.43 4.32
CA PHE A 100 11.86 -1.45 5.34
C PHE A 100 12.75 -0.34 4.76
N GLY A 101 12.29 0.91 4.84
CA GLY A 101 12.98 2.08 4.31
C GLY A 101 12.46 2.63 2.98
N GLU A 102 11.57 1.93 2.27
CA GLU A 102 10.89 2.49 1.09
C GLU A 102 9.93 3.63 1.50
N THR A 103 9.32 3.55 2.67
CA THR A 103 8.40 4.58 3.20
C THR A 103 9.11 5.90 3.54
N LYS A 104 10.41 5.85 3.88
CA LYS A 104 11.21 7.04 4.19
C LYS A 104 11.55 7.90 2.98
N ALA A 105 11.43 7.37 1.76
CA ALA A 105 11.83 8.10 0.56
C ALA A 105 10.79 9.14 0.11
N GLU A 106 9.54 9.07 0.58
CA GLU A 106 8.44 9.89 0.07
C GLU A 106 7.98 11.01 1.03
N SER A 107 8.44 10.99 2.29
CA SER A 107 8.41 12.20 3.11
C SER A 107 9.65 12.99 2.75
N GLY A 108 9.49 14.10 2.03
CA GLY A 108 10.54 15.08 1.82
C GLY A 108 11.01 15.66 3.15
N GLU A 109 11.79 14.89 3.90
CA GLU A 109 12.69 15.41 4.91
C GLU A 109 13.79 16.11 4.13
N ASP A 110 13.54 17.40 3.84
CA ASP A 110 14.59 18.40 3.71
C ASP A 110 15.40 18.33 5.01
N LEU A 111 16.33 17.38 5.08
CA LEU A 111 17.46 17.43 5.98
C LEU A 111 18.32 18.57 5.44
N GLY A 112 17.81 19.80 5.64
CA GLY A 112 18.55 21.03 5.48
C GLY A 112 19.82 20.83 6.26
N SER A 113 20.91 20.70 5.51
CA SER A 113 22.27 20.63 6.03
C SER A 113 22.42 21.74 7.06
N GLU A 114 22.57 21.37 8.33
CA GLU A 114 23.05 22.30 9.34
C GLU A 114 24.46 22.73 8.89
N ASP A 115 24.56 23.91 8.28
CA ASP A 115 25.83 24.59 8.04
C ASP A 115 26.57 24.71 9.38
N PHE A 116 27.52 23.80 9.60
CA PHE A 116 28.56 23.98 10.60
C PHE A 116 29.62 24.91 10.00
N ASP A 117 29.37 26.21 10.11
CA ASP A 117 30.40 27.24 9.92
C ASP A 117 30.93 27.70 11.31
N ASP A 118 32.20 27.34 11.55
CA ASP A 118 33.22 27.82 12.52
C ASP A 118 32.99 27.69 14.05
#